data_AF-A0A7L0CHH6-F1
#
_entry.id   AF-A0A7L0CHH6-F1
#
_cell.length_a   1.000
_cell.length_b   1.000
_cell.length_c   1.000
_cell.angle_alpha   90.00
_cell.angle_beta   90.00
_cell.angle_gamma   90.00
#
_symmetry.space_group_name_H-M   'P 1'
#
loop_
_entity.id
_entity.type
_entity.pdbx_description
1 polymer ?
#
loop_
_entity_poly.entity_id
_entity_poly.type
_entity_poly.pdbx_seq_one_letter_code
_entity_poly.pdbx_strand_id
1 'polypeptide(L)'
;MARDKEKRSCGQRLAEWRAFVWDPRSRQFLGRTGTSWGLILLFYLVFYGFLAGLFALTMWVMLQSVDPHVPKYQDRLATPGMMIRPRTEGLDVTFNVTQSQTWRHYVRALHQFLEPYNDSVQAARNAACVPGRYNEQPDDSVPNYPKRACRFNRSLLGPCAGLAPADDYGYGVGQPCVLLKVNRV
;
A
#
# COMPACT_ATOMS: atom_id res chain seq x y z
N MET A 1 14.24 -46.89 49.98
CA MET A 1 13.18 -45.99 50.51
C MET A 1 12.86 -44.96 49.45
N ALA A 2 11.72 -45.10 48.77
CA ALA A 2 11.25 -44.13 47.79
C ALA A 2 10.72 -42.91 48.55
N ARG A 3 11.25 -41.71 48.26
CA ARG A 3 10.67 -40.46 48.76
C ARG A 3 9.39 -40.19 47.99
N ASP A 4 8.24 -40.34 48.63
CA ASP A 4 6.96 -39.88 48.10
C ASP A 4 7.08 -38.40 47.72
N LYS A 5 6.89 -38.09 46.43
CA LYS A 5 6.75 -36.72 45.95
C LYS A 5 5.34 -36.25 46.30
N GLU A 6 5.22 -35.60 47.45
CA GLU A 6 4.01 -34.90 47.88
C GLU A 6 3.49 -34.00 46.74
N LYS A 7 2.25 -34.21 46.30
CA LYS A 7 1.63 -33.44 45.21
C LYS A 7 1.33 -32.02 45.73
N ARG A 8 2.18 -31.06 45.37
CA ARG A 8 2.02 -29.63 45.73
C ARG A 8 0.61 -29.13 45.39
N SER A 9 -0.10 -28.63 46.41
CA SER A 9 -1.45 -28.06 46.31
C SER A 9 -1.47 -26.83 45.40
N CYS A 10 -2.59 -26.57 44.71
CA CYS A 10 -2.77 -25.41 43.83
C CYS A 10 -2.44 -24.09 44.55
N GLY A 11 -2.81 -23.98 45.83
CA GLY A 11 -2.48 -22.82 46.67
C GLY A 11 -0.99 -22.66 46.93
N GLN A 12 -0.24 -23.76 47.08
CA GLN A 12 1.22 -23.72 47.24
C GLN A 12 1.89 -23.27 45.94
N ARG A 13 1.40 -23.75 44.78
CA ARG A 13 1.90 -23.30 43.47
C ARG A 13 1.63 -21.83 43.20
N LEU A 14 0.46 -21.32 43.59
CA LEU A 14 0.11 -19.90 43.45
C LEU A 14 0.96 -19.02 44.37
N ALA A 15 1.25 -19.49 45.58
CA ALA A 15 2.14 -18.81 46.51
C ALA A 15 3.60 -18.79 46.02
N GLU A 16 4.09 -19.90 45.46
CA GLU A 16 5.41 -19.97 44.81
C GLU A 16 5.50 -19.04 43.58
N TRP A 17 4.47 -19.01 42.74
CA TRP A 17 4.38 -18.09 41.61
C TRP A 17 4.36 -16.62 42.04
N ARG A 18 3.57 -16.30 43.07
CA ARG A 18 3.49 -14.93 43.62
C ARG A 18 4.82 -14.50 44.23
N ALA A 19 5.50 -15.38 44.95
CA ALA A 19 6.83 -15.12 45.51
C ALA A 19 7.91 -15.01 44.43
N PHE A 20 7.78 -15.76 43.32
CA PHE A 20 8.67 -15.66 42.17
C PHE A 20 8.51 -14.33 41.41
N VAL A 21 7.27 -13.85 41.24
CA VAL A 21 6.98 -12.57 40.58
C VAL A 21 7.47 -11.40 41.43
N TRP A 22 7.17 -11.41 42.74
CA TRP A 22 7.56 -10.35 43.65
C TRP A 22 7.86 -10.88 45.04
N ASP A 23 9.11 -10.74 45.48
CA ASP A 23 9.50 -11.00 46.86
C ASP A 23 9.59 -9.68 47.65
N PRO A 24 8.60 -9.37 48.51
CA PRO A 24 8.59 -8.13 49.29
C PRO A 24 9.71 -8.08 50.36
N ARG A 25 10.30 -9.21 50.75
CA ARG A 25 11.36 -9.25 51.78
C ARG A 25 12.71 -8.86 51.21
N SER A 26 13.05 -9.36 50.01
CA SER A 26 14.30 -9.07 49.32
C SER A 26 14.19 -7.94 48.28
N ARG A 27 12.98 -7.43 48.03
CA ARG A 27 12.65 -6.44 46.98
C ARG A 27 13.14 -6.88 45.59
N GLN A 28 12.96 -8.16 45.28
CA GLN A 28 13.32 -8.74 43.99
C GLN A 28 12.07 -8.93 43.12
N PHE A 29 12.18 -8.56 41.84
CA PHE A 29 11.16 -8.80 40.82
C PHE A 29 11.68 -9.86 39.86
N LEU A 30 10.92 -10.95 39.64
CA LEU A 30 11.33 -12.09 38.79
C LEU A 30 12.74 -12.62 39.10
N GLY A 31 13.09 -12.66 40.40
CA GLY A 31 14.39 -13.16 40.88
C GLY A 31 15.59 -12.23 40.69
N ARG A 32 15.38 -10.93 40.36
CA ARG A 32 16.47 -9.93 40.29
C ARG A 32 16.13 -8.69 41.11
N THR A 33 17.16 -8.05 41.67
CA THR A 33 17.02 -6.77 42.38
C THR A 33 16.66 -5.64 41.41
N GLY A 34 15.98 -4.60 41.91
CA GLY A 34 15.64 -3.42 41.09
C GLY A 34 16.87 -2.74 40.46
N THR A 35 18.03 -2.79 41.13
CA THR A 35 19.30 -2.29 40.59
C THR A 35 19.81 -3.11 39.40
N SER A 36 19.71 -4.44 39.47
CA SER A 36 20.05 -5.33 38.36
C SER A 36 19.11 -5.08 37.16
N TRP A 37 17.80 -4.98 37.41
CA TRP A 37 16.82 -4.64 36.37
C TRP A 37 17.13 -3.29 35.70
N GLY A 38 17.44 -2.25 36.48
CA GLY A 38 17.82 -0.95 35.94
C GLY A 38 19.07 -1.02 35.05
N LEU A 39 20.10 -1.76 35.48
CA LEU A 39 21.32 -1.97 34.68
C LEU A 39 21.05 -2.76 33.40
N ILE A 40 20.22 -3.79 33.45
CA ILE A 40 19.84 -4.59 32.27
C ILE A 40 19.06 -3.75 31.28
N LEU A 41 18.06 -3.00 31.75
CA LEU A 41 17.25 -2.13 30.89
C LEU A 41 18.09 -1.03 30.27
N LEU A 42 18.99 -0.41 31.05
CA LEU A 42 19.93 0.59 30.53
C LEU A 42 20.85 -0.01 29.47
N PHE A 43 21.41 -1.19 29.72
CA PHE A 43 22.23 -1.91 28.76
C PHE A 43 21.48 -2.16 27.45
N TYR A 44 20.25 -2.70 27.51
CA TYR A 44 19.47 -2.97 26.31
C TYR A 44 19.03 -1.69 25.59
N LEU A 45 18.72 -0.61 26.32
CA LEU A 45 18.39 0.68 25.73
C LEU A 45 19.57 1.22 24.91
N VAL A 46 20.78 1.23 25.49
CA VAL A 46 21.99 1.70 24.80
C VAL A 46 22.35 0.77 23.64
N PHE A 47 22.30 -0.55 23.86
CA PHE A 47 22.64 -1.55 22.86
C PHE A 47 21.70 -1.49 21.65
N TYR A 48 20.38 -1.50 21.86
CA TYR A 48 19.42 -1.39 20.77
C TYR A 48 19.39 0.00 20.15
N GLY A 49 19.67 1.06 20.92
CA GLY A 49 19.86 2.41 20.38
C GLY A 49 21.02 2.48 19.39
N PHE A 50 22.16 1.86 19.73
CA PHE A 50 23.32 1.77 18.85
C PHE A 50 23.03 0.92 17.60
N LEU A 51 22.38 -0.24 17.75
CA LEU A 51 21.96 -1.08 16.62
C LEU A 51 20.98 -0.35 15.68
N ALA A 52 19.99 0.35 16.23
CA ALA A 52 19.05 1.15 15.45
C ALA A 52 19.77 2.29 14.72
N GLY A 53 20.74 2.93 15.37
CA GLY A 53 21.59 3.95 14.75
C GLY A 53 22.41 3.41 13.57
N LEU A 54 23.05 2.25 13.74
CA LEU A 54 23.78 1.58 12.65
C LEU A 54 22.84 1.20 11.49
N PHE A 55 21.66 0.66 11.78
CA PHE A 55 20.67 0.34 10.74
C PHE A 55 20.16 1.59 10.00
N ALA A 56 19.87 2.67 10.74
CA ALA A 56 19.45 3.93 10.13
C ALA A 56 20.57 4.52 9.25
N LEU A 57 21.83 4.45 9.70
CA LEU A 57 22.98 4.91 8.93
C LEU A 57 23.16 4.11 7.64
N THR A 58 23.11 2.78 7.69
CA THR A 58 23.25 1.95 6.48
C THR A 58 22.10 2.18 5.50
N MET A 59 20.88 2.35 6.01
CA MET A 59 19.72 2.70 5.19
C MET A 59 19.86 4.10 4.57
N TRP A 60 20.36 5.08 5.33
CA TRP A 60 20.62 6.43 4.82
C TRP A 60 21.67 6.43 3.69
N VAL A 61 22.78 5.73 3.87
CA VAL A 61 23.82 5.58 2.83
C VAL A 61 23.25 4.92 1.57
N MET A 62 22.41 3.88 1.72
CA MET A 62 21.76 3.24 0.59
C MET A 62 20.86 4.24 -0.18
N LEU A 63 20.08 5.07 0.51
CA LEU A 63 19.22 6.07 -0.11
C LEU A 63 20.00 7.16 -0.88
N GLN A 64 21.24 7.47 -0.48
CA GLN A 64 22.09 8.38 -1.26
C GLN A 64 22.48 7.81 -2.65
N SER A 65 22.37 6.51 -2.84
CA SER A 65 22.69 5.84 -4.11
C SER A 65 21.49 5.64 -5.05
N VAL A 66 20.30 6.08 -4.63
CA VAL A 66 19.06 5.91 -5.38
C VAL A 66 18.63 7.24 -6.00
N ASP A 67 18.38 7.22 -7.30
CA ASP A 67 17.83 8.37 -8.01
C ASP A 67 16.32 8.54 -7.71
N PRO A 68 15.84 9.78 -7.44
CA PRO A 68 14.44 10.02 -7.10
C PRO A 68 13.47 9.93 -8.29
N HIS A 69 13.95 9.92 -9.53
CA HIS A 69 13.15 9.95 -10.74
C HIS A 69 13.15 8.63 -11.51
N VAL A 70 14.27 7.89 -11.50
CA VAL A 70 14.43 6.64 -12.26
C VAL A 70 14.86 5.50 -11.34
N PRO A 71 14.11 4.37 -11.31
CA PRO A 71 14.50 3.22 -10.50
C PRO A 71 15.76 2.56 -11.06
N LYS A 72 16.66 2.13 -10.17
CA LYS A 72 17.94 1.52 -10.53
C LYS A 72 17.85 0.20 -11.31
N TYR A 73 16.83 -0.60 -11.04
CA TYR A 73 16.61 -1.91 -11.68
C TYR A 73 15.17 -2.00 -12.20
N GLN A 74 15.03 -2.35 -13.48
CA GLN A 74 13.74 -2.48 -14.18
C GLN A 74 13.59 -3.85 -14.89
N ASP A 75 14.51 -4.78 -14.64
CA ASP A 75 14.54 -6.13 -15.22
C ASP A 75 13.26 -6.92 -14.95
N ARG A 76 12.63 -6.69 -13.79
CA ARG A 76 11.36 -7.33 -13.41
C ARG A 76 10.11 -6.71 -14.04
N LEU A 77 10.26 -5.64 -14.83
CA LEU A 77 9.16 -4.86 -15.41
C LEU A 77 9.21 -4.83 -16.94
N ALA A 78 9.99 -5.71 -17.58
CA ALA A 78 10.22 -5.69 -19.02
C ALA A 78 8.94 -5.84 -19.86
N THR A 79 7.96 -6.62 -19.38
CA THR A 79 6.66 -6.80 -20.03
C THR A 79 5.56 -6.09 -19.23
N PRO A 80 4.97 -5.00 -19.75
CA PRO A 80 3.92 -4.30 -19.04
C PRO A 80 2.67 -5.17 -18.96
N GLY A 81 2.12 -5.30 -17.75
CA GLY A 81 0.83 -5.93 -17.55
C GLY A 81 -0.33 -5.08 -18.10
N MET A 82 -1.48 -5.74 -18.29
CA MET A 82 -2.75 -5.09 -18.61
C MET A 82 -3.74 -5.30 -17.47
N MET A 83 -4.55 -4.28 -17.19
CA MET A 83 -5.62 -4.32 -16.21
C MET A 83 -6.93 -3.88 -16.84
N ILE A 84 -8.02 -4.51 -16.42
CA ILE A 84 -9.38 -4.11 -16.82
C ILE A 84 -9.98 -3.15 -15.78
N ARG A 85 -10.92 -2.31 -16.23
CA ARG A 85 -11.82 -1.53 -15.38
C ARG A 85 -13.27 -1.79 -15.80
N PRO A 86 -14.21 -1.99 -14.85
CA PRO A 86 -14.07 -1.89 -13.39
C PRO A 86 -13.20 -3.01 -12.79
N ARG A 87 -12.61 -2.77 -11.60
CA ARG A 87 -11.84 -3.81 -10.89
C ARG A 87 -12.81 -4.70 -10.13
N THR A 88 -12.75 -6.00 -10.39
CA THR A 88 -13.55 -7.01 -9.71
C THR A 88 -12.66 -8.10 -9.15
N GLU A 89 -13.15 -8.79 -8.12
CA GLU A 89 -12.47 -9.96 -7.57
C GLU A 89 -12.50 -11.08 -8.62
N GLY A 90 -11.33 -11.58 -9.02
CA GLY A 90 -11.24 -12.65 -10.01
C GLY A 90 -11.51 -12.24 -11.47
N LEU A 91 -11.59 -10.94 -11.79
CA LEU A 91 -11.87 -10.43 -13.14
C LEU A 91 -13.25 -10.82 -13.70
N ASP A 92 -14.16 -11.29 -12.85
CA ASP A 92 -15.53 -11.62 -13.24
C ASP A 92 -16.46 -10.41 -13.04
N VAL A 93 -17.34 -10.16 -14.01
CA VAL A 93 -18.30 -9.06 -13.98
C VAL A 93 -19.70 -9.64 -14.10
N THR A 94 -20.25 -10.03 -12.96
CA THR A 94 -21.61 -10.56 -12.87
C THR A 94 -22.57 -9.45 -12.46
N PHE A 95 -23.67 -9.31 -13.20
CA PHE A 95 -24.75 -8.38 -12.90
C PHE A 95 -26.05 -8.84 -13.57
N ASN A 96 -27.16 -8.26 -13.14
CA ASN A 96 -28.46 -8.48 -13.77
C ASN A 96 -28.93 -7.15 -14.37
N VAL A 97 -29.17 -7.15 -15.69
CA VAL A 97 -29.63 -5.97 -16.45
C VAL A 97 -30.90 -5.36 -15.85
N THR A 98 -31.85 -6.19 -15.43
CA THR A 98 -33.13 -5.75 -14.84
C THR A 98 -32.97 -5.08 -13.48
N GLN A 99 -31.92 -5.43 -12.72
CA GLN A 99 -31.69 -4.95 -11.36
C GLN A 99 -30.56 -3.93 -11.33
N SER A 100 -30.91 -2.65 -11.46
CA SER A 100 -29.92 -1.56 -11.49
C SER A 100 -28.98 -1.50 -10.29
N GLN A 101 -29.40 -1.99 -9.12
CA GLN A 101 -28.56 -2.06 -7.92
C GLN A 101 -27.33 -2.95 -8.10
N THR A 102 -27.42 -3.98 -8.96
CA THR A 102 -26.35 -4.97 -9.14
C THR A 102 -25.18 -4.46 -9.97
N TRP A 103 -25.33 -3.37 -10.72
CA TRP A 103 -24.26 -2.82 -11.56
C TRP A 103 -23.89 -1.36 -11.26
N ARG A 104 -24.67 -0.67 -10.41
CA ARG A 104 -24.38 0.71 -10.00
C ARG A 104 -22.99 0.90 -9.40
N HIS A 105 -22.45 -0.10 -8.71
CA HIS A 105 -21.09 -0.01 -8.15
C HIS A 105 -20.02 -0.04 -9.25
N TYR A 106 -20.23 -0.81 -10.32
CA TYR A 106 -19.35 -0.81 -11.49
C TYR A 106 -19.35 0.54 -12.20
N VAL A 107 -20.53 1.10 -12.45
CA VAL A 107 -20.70 2.42 -13.07
C VAL A 107 -20.04 3.51 -12.23
N ARG A 108 -20.25 3.51 -10.91
CA ARG A 108 -19.59 4.45 -10.00
C ARG A 108 -18.07 4.33 -10.05
N ALA A 109 -17.54 3.10 -10.07
CA ALA A 109 -16.10 2.86 -10.16
C ALA A 109 -15.52 3.35 -11.49
N LEU A 110 -16.25 3.22 -12.60
CA LEU A 110 -15.86 3.75 -13.91
C LEU A 110 -15.87 5.28 -13.92
N HIS A 111 -16.89 5.93 -13.36
CA HIS A 111 -16.92 7.38 -13.22
C HIS A 111 -15.76 7.93 -12.42
N GLN A 112 -15.54 7.38 -11.23
CA GLN A 112 -14.44 7.82 -10.36
C GLN A 112 -13.09 7.61 -11.03
N PHE A 113 -12.95 6.55 -11.84
CA PHE A 113 -11.74 6.31 -12.61
C PHE A 113 -11.55 7.32 -13.76
N LEU A 114 -12.62 7.73 -14.44
CA LEU A 114 -12.59 8.64 -15.57
C LEU A 114 -12.64 10.13 -15.21
N GLU A 115 -12.95 10.49 -13.97
CA GLU A 115 -13.03 11.88 -13.50
C GLU A 115 -11.76 12.70 -13.79
N PRO A 116 -10.52 12.19 -13.58
CA PRO A 116 -9.30 12.91 -13.95
C PRO A 116 -9.09 13.06 -15.46
N TYR A 117 -9.80 12.29 -16.29
CA TYR A 117 -9.71 12.30 -17.75
C TYR A 117 -10.74 13.23 -18.41
N ASN A 118 -11.55 13.95 -17.63
CA ASN A 118 -12.44 14.95 -18.17
C ASN A 118 -11.67 15.98 -19.03
N ASP A 119 -12.21 16.29 -20.21
CA ASP A 119 -11.52 17.08 -21.23
C ASP A 119 -11.07 18.47 -20.71
N SER A 120 -11.84 19.09 -19.81
CA SER A 120 -11.48 20.35 -19.16
C SER A 120 -10.27 20.23 -18.23
N VAL A 121 -10.21 19.17 -17.42
CA VAL A 121 -9.09 18.90 -16.49
C VAL A 121 -7.83 18.56 -17.28
N GLN A 122 -7.99 17.76 -18.34
CA GLN A 122 -6.89 17.37 -19.23
C GLN A 122 -6.34 18.57 -19.98
N ALA A 123 -7.18 19.48 -20.48
CA ALA A 123 -6.75 20.70 -21.14
C ALA A 123 -5.98 21.66 -20.20
N ALA A 124 -6.36 21.70 -18.92
CA ALA A 124 -5.69 22.56 -17.93
C ALA A 124 -4.33 22.02 -17.46
N ARG A 125 -4.17 20.70 -17.34
CA ARG A 125 -2.98 20.06 -16.73
C ARG A 125 -1.98 19.50 -17.75
N ASN A 126 -2.44 19.09 -18.92
CA ASN A 126 -1.66 18.29 -19.87
C ASN A 126 -1.44 19.00 -21.20
N ALA A 127 -0.42 18.58 -21.95
CA ALA A 127 -0.05 19.15 -23.23
C ALA A 127 -0.72 18.41 -24.40
N ALA A 128 -0.89 19.13 -25.51
CA ALA A 128 -1.30 18.54 -26.79
C ALA A 128 -0.12 17.81 -27.43
N CYS A 129 -0.18 16.48 -27.51
CA CYS A 129 0.84 15.67 -28.18
C CYS A 129 0.39 15.24 -29.57
N VAL A 130 1.37 15.03 -30.45
CA VAL A 130 1.15 14.44 -31.79
C VAL A 130 1.02 12.92 -31.65
N PRO A 131 -0.06 12.30 -32.16
CA PRO A 131 -0.21 10.84 -32.14
C PRO A 131 0.95 10.12 -32.85
N GLY A 132 1.37 8.97 -32.31
CA GLY A 132 2.39 8.12 -32.93
C GLY A 132 3.84 8.59 -32.74
N ARG A 133 4.08 9.68 -32.01
CA ARG A 133 5.42 10.15 -31.67
C ARG A 133 5.63 10.17 -30.16
N TYR A 134 6.85 9.88 -29.72
CA TYR A 134 7.24 10.02 -28.32
C TYR A 134 7.27 11.50 -27.92
N ASN A 135 6.71 11.80 -26.74
CA ASN A 135 6.82 13.11 -26.12
C ASN A 135 8.07 13.14 -25.23
N GLU A 136 9.24 13.20 -25.87
CA GLU A 136 10.54 13.27 -25.21
C GLU A 136 10.68 14.63 -24.52
N GLN A 137 10.79 14.60 -23.19
CA GLN A 137 11.02 15.78 -22.37
C GLN A 137 12.37 15.62 -21.68
N PRO A 138 13.40 16.38 -22.12
CA PRO A 138 14.72 16.29 -21.52
C PRO A 138 14.64 16.63 -20.03
N ASP A 139 15.46 15.97 -19.23
CA ASP A 139 15.68 16.37 -17.84
C ASP A 139 16.64 17.56 -17.86
N ASP A 140 16.09 18.76 -17.90
CA ASP A 140 16.89 20.00 -17.98
C ASP A 140 17.66 20.31 -16.69
N SER A 141 17.77 19.38 -15.73
CA SER A 141 18.38 19.54 -14.39
C SER A 141 17.83 20.70 -13.55
N VAL A 142 16.85 21.46 -14.08
CA VAL A 142 16.18 22.56 -13.39
C VAL A 142 15.18 21.99 -12.38
N PRO A 143 15.41 22.22 -11.07
CA PRO A 143 14.43 21.84 -10.06
C PRO A 143 13.11 22.59 -10.31
N ASN A 144 11.99 21.87 -10.25
CA ASN A 144 10.62 22.41 -10.37
C ASN A 144 10.11 22.77 -11.78
N TYR A 145 10.66 22.21 -12.86
CA TYR A 145 9.95 22.22 -14.16
C TYR A 145 9.11 20.94 -14.31
N PRO A 146 7.78 20.97 -14.05
CA PRO A 146 6.97 19.77 -14.14
C PRO A 146 6.85 19.32 -15.60
N LYS A 147 7.29 18.09 -15.89
CA LYS A 147 7.03 17.43 -17.18
C LYS A 147 5.53 17.33 -17.40
N ARG A 148 5.05 17.76 -18.57
CA ARG A 148 3.63 17.72 -18.94
C ARG A 148 3.31 16.42 -19.64
N ALA A 149 2.30 15.70 -19.15
CA ALA A 149 1.83 14.50 -19.82
C ALA A 149 1.05 14.85 -21.09
N CYS A 150 0.91 13.88 -21.98
CA CYS A 150 0.03 14.00 -23.14
C CYS A 150 -1.44 13.93 -22.71
N ARG A 151 -2.26 14.86 -23.20
CA ARG A 151 -3.69 14.86 -22.94
C ARG A 151 -4.35 13.61 -23.52
N PHE A 152 -5.26 13.02 -22.76
CA PHE A 152 -6.18 11.98 -23.22
C PHE A 152 -7.60 12.46 -23.00
N ASN A 153 -8.33 12.74 -24.09
CA ASN A 153 -9.70 13.20 -23.99
C ASN A 153 -10.62 12.01 -23.73
N ARG A 154 -11.49 12.13 -22.72
CA ARG A 154 -12.47 11.10 -22.36
C ARG A 154 -13.45 10.83 -23.49
N SER A 155 -13.70 11.83 -24.33
CA SER A 155 -14.53 11.71 -25.54
C SER A 155 -14.01 10.69 -26.56
N LEU A 156 -12.73 10.33 -26.53
CA LEU A 156 -12.15 9.28 -27.40
C LEU A 156 -12.68 7.87 -27.09
N LEU A 157 -13.23 7.66 -25.89
CA LEU A 157 -13.84 6.38 -25.51
C LEU A 157 -15.23 6.16 -26.14
N GLY A 158 -15.73 7.14 -26.89
CA GLY A 158 -17.01 7.05 -27.61
C GLY A 158 -18.17 6.71 -26.68
N PRO A 159 -18.96 5.64 -26.94
CA PRO A 159 -20.12 5.28 -26.13
C PRO A 159 -19.74 4.90 -24.68
N CYS A 160 -18.50 4.46 -24.46
CA CYS A 160 -17.99 4.08 -23.14
C CYS A 160 -17.40 5.27 -22.35
N ALA A 161 -17.55 6.49 -22.86
CA ALA A 161 -17.08 7.67 -22.17
C ALA A 161 -17.90 8.00 -20.92
N GLY A 162 -19.16 7.55 -20.78
CA GLY A 162 -20.04 7.99 -19.69
C GLY A 162 -20.35 9.50 -19.80
N LEU A 163 -20.61 9.93 -21.03
CA LEU A 163 -21.08 11.27 -21.39
C LEU A 163 -22.46 11.22 -22.06
N ALA A 164 -22.98 10.00 -22.30
CA ALA A 164 -24.29 9.79 -22.88
C ALA A 164 -25.39 10.02 -21.82
N PRO A 165 -26.63 10.34 -22.23
CA PRO A 165 -27.71 10.65 -21.29
C PRO A 165 -28.03 9.54 -20.28
N ALA A 166 -27.82 8.28 -20.65
CA ALA A 166 -28.06 7.12 -19.78
C ALA A 166 -26.96 6.94 -18.71
N ASP A 167 -25.75 7.43 -18.99
CA ASP A 167 -24.57 7.40 -18.11
C ASP A 167 -24.30 6.06 -17.39
N ASP A 168 -24.70 4.96 -18.02
CA ASP A 168 -24.71 3.62 -17.43
C ASP A 168 -23.64 2.71 -18.05
N TYR A 169 -22.76 3.24 -18.91
CA TYR A 169 -21.72 2.49 -19.62
C TYR A 169 -22.23 1.21 -20.30
N GLY A 170 -23.48 1.21 -20.77
CA GLY A 170 -24.11 0.08 -21.45
C GLY A 170 -24.58 -1.05 -20.53
N TYR A 171 -24.47 -0.92 -19.20
CA TYR A 171 -24.94 -1.92 -18.25
C TYR A 171 -26.48 -2.09 -18.27
N GLY A 172 -27.25 -1.02 -18.53
CA GLY A 172 -28.71 -1.09 -18.62
C GLY A 172 -29.24 -1.77 -19.88
N VAL A 173 -28.41 -1.89 -20.92
CA VAL A 173 -28.75 -2.57 -22.18
C VAL A 173 -28.16 -3.99 -22.25
N GLY A 174 -27.38 -4.39 -21.23
CA GLY A 174 -26.68 -5.67 -21.22
C GLY A 174 -25.44 -5.74 -22.11
N GLN A 175 -24.92 -4.58 -22.53
CA GLN A 175 -23.68 -4.44 -23.31
C GLN A 175 -22.68 -3.59 -22.52
N PRO A 176 -22.07 -4.14 -21.45
CA PRO A 176 -21.25 -3.37 -20.53
C PRO A 176 -19.91 -2.99 -21.17
N CYS A 177 -19.46 -1.76 -20.93
CA CYS A 177 -18.13 -1.31 -21.31
C CYS A 177 -17.06 -1.76 -20.31
N VAL A 178 -16.00 -2.38 -20.83
CA VAL A 178 -14.79 -2.71 -20.05
C VAL A 178 -13.62 -1.92 -20.62
N LEU A 179 -12.94 -1.14 -19.78
CA LEU A 179 -11.80 -0.33 -20.20
C LEU A 179 -10.50 -1.11 -19.98
N LEU A 180 -9.66 -1.15 -20.99
CA LEU A 180 -8.32 -1.72 -20.90
C LEU A 180 -7.31 -0.63 -20.53
N LYS A 181 -6.47 -0.92 -19.54
CA LYS A 181 -5.39 -0.04 -19.08
C LYS A 181 -4.08 -0.80 -19.05
N VAL A 182 -3.08 -0.25 -19.74
CA VAL A 182 -1.69 -0.73 -19.68
C VAL A 182 -1.02 -0.21 -18.41
N ASN A 183 -0.19 -1.02 -17.77
CA ASN A 183 0.62 -0.60 -16.63
C ASN A 183 1.72 0.35 -17.10
N ARG A 184 1.85 1.50 -16.42
CA ARG A 184 2.95 2.43 -16.65
C ARG A 184 4.25 1.79 -16.14
N VAL A 185 5.29 1.82 -16.96
CA VAL A 185 6.67 1.41 -16.65
C VAL A 185 7.55 2.65 -16.74
#